data_AF-A0A9D4YWG3-F1
#
_entry.id   AF-A0A9D4YWG3-F1
#
_cell.length_a   1.000
_cell.length_b   1.000
_cell.length_c   1.000
_cell.angle_alpha   90.00
_cell.angle_beta   90.00
_cell.angle_gamma   90.00
#
_symmetry.space_group_name_H-M   'P 1'
#
loop_
_entity.id
_entity.type
_entity.pdbx_description
1 polymer ?
#
loop_
_entity_poly.entity_id
_entity_poly.type
_entity_poly.pdbx_seq_one_letter_code
_entity_poly.pdbx_strand_id
1 'polypeptide(L)'
;MAATPDVEAGKPVPERGVSQTGRAAVFGEPAEEVERILRCEKNYYVVLRCRKDTSSGEIKANYYKLSRLVHPDKCPHPKAADASAILNTAYGTLSNAIKKTAYDAYVDDINVDAPEGMSYAEWEASNAMHQVRIPKWLEAFLRIPGAGLIVALILFPLTLIMLALLLVLAILCIPINYVCRCLGCAPPPPPPGAGDDATQGHAGMSAEEAAAFAAARNAGARRAPPQQPPMQA
;
A
#
# COMPACT_ATOMS: atom_id res chain seq x y z
N MET A 1 50.97 44.17 -6.76
CA MET A 1 50.93 42.98 -5.88
C MET A 1 49.75 43.15 -4.94
N ALA A 2 48.58 42.67 -5.35
CA ALA A 2 47.36 42.72 -4.53
C ALA A 2 47.17 41.35 -3.89
N ALA A 3 47.20 41.30 -2.56
CA ALA A 3 46.94 40.11 -1.78
C ALA A 3 45.43 39.81 -1.79
N THR A 4 45.06 38.61 -2.23
CA THR A 4 43.71 38.06 -2.10
C THR A 4 43.51 37.54 -0.67
N PRO A 5 42.35 37.78 -0.03
CA PRO A 5 42.05 37.17 1.26
C PRO A 5 41.59 35.72 1.05
N ASP A 6 42.18 34.82 1.83
CA ASP A 6 41.83 33.40 1.86
C ASP A 6 40.37 33.22 2.29
N VAL A 7 39.60 32.52 1.44
CA VAL A 7 38.25 32.06 1.74
C VAL A 7 38.37 30.85 2.65
N GLU A 8 38.21 31.08 3.94
CA GLU A 8 38.14 30.05 4.98
C GLU A 8 36.93 29.16 4.72
N ALA A 9 37.19 27.90 4.35
CA ALA A 9 36.17 26.90 4.07
C ALA A 9 35.34 26.63 5.33
N GLY A 10 34.07 27.05 5.29
CA GLY A 10 33.10 26.81 6.35
C GLY A 10 32.92 25.31 6.60
N LYS A 11 33.34 24.85 7.78
CA LYS A 11 33.01 23.51 8.28
C LYS A 11 31.49 23.39 8.44
N PRO A 12 30.87 22.24 8.09
CA PRO A 12 29.44 22.05 8.25
C PRO A 12 29.08 22.17 9.74
N VAL A 13 28.18 23.10 10.05
CA VAL A 13 27.63 23.29 11.39
C VAL A 13 26.87 22.01 11.76
N PRO A 14 27.21 21.33 12.87
CA PRO A 14 26.47 20.16 13.29
C PRO A 14 25.04 20.59 13.65
N GLU A 15 24.04 20.02 12.98
CA GLU A 15 22.63 20.30 13.27
C GLU A 15 22.35 20.06 14.75
N ARG A 16 21.96 21.14 15.42
CA ARG A 16 21.70 21.22 16.85
C ARG A 16 20.48 20.34 17.17
N GLY A 17 20.69 19.05 17.44
CA GLY A 17 19.55 18.18 17.70
C GLY A 17 19.66 16.67 17.63
N VAL A 18 20.71 16.14 17.02
CA VAL A 18 20.87 14.68 16.88
C VAL A 18 21.54 14.14 18.15
N SER A 19 20.80 13.42 18.99
CA SER A 19 21.38 12.89 20.23
C SER A 19 22.43 11.83 19.90
N GLN A 20 23.66 12.03 20.37
CA GLN A 20 24.79 11.12 20.12
C GLN A 20 24.70 9.82 20.94
N THR A 21 23.79 9.76 21.91
CA THR A 21 23.49 8.60 22.75
C THR A 21 21.97 8.51 22.89
N GLY A 22 21.38 7.33 23.07
CA GLY A 22 19.91 7.13 23.19
C GLY A 22 19.23 7.85 24.37
N ARG A 23 19.86 8.87 24.95
CA ARG A 23 19.31 9.77 25.96
C ARG A 23 18.67 10.97 25.28
N ALA A 24 17.39 11.15 25.58
CA ALA A 24 16.45 12.21 25.19
C ALA A 24 16.95 13.22 24.15
N ALA A 25 16.52 13.06 22.89
CA ALA A 25 16.50 14.17 21.95
C ALA A 25 15.85 15.39 22.63
N VAL A 26 16.54 16.54 22.56
CA VAL A 26 16.01 17.81 23.07
C VAL A 26 15.03 18.33 22.02
N PHE A 27 13.78 18.56 22.44
CA PHE A 27 12.73 19.13 21.60
C PHE A 27 12.56 20.60 21.97
N GLY A 28 12.48 21.47 20.95
CA GLY A 28 12.26 22.89 21.12
C GLY A 28 10.78 23.25 21.29
N GLU A 29 10.46 24.52 21.06
CA GLU A 29 9.08 25.00 21.05
C GLU A 29 8.27 24.37 19.89
N PRO A 30 6.95 24.14 20.05
CA PRO A 30 6.12 23.50 19.04
C PRO A 30 6.21 24.15 17.64
N ALA A 31 6.26 25.48 17.57
CA ALA A 31 6.34 26.21 16.31
C ALA A 31 7.70 26.03 15.61
N GLU A 32 8.80 26.06 16.38
CA GLU A 32 10.15 25.86 15.85
C GLU A 32 10.33 24.44 15.29
N GLU A 33 9.75 23.45 15.96
CA GLU A 33 9.78 22.07 15.48
C GLU A 33 9.00 21.90 14.18
N VAL A 34 7.87 22.60 14.00
CA VAL A 34 7.10 22.58 12.74
C VAL A 34 7.94 23.15 11.60
N GLU A 35 8.59 24.30 11.79
CA GLU A 35 9.45 24.90 10.77
C GLU A 35 10.65 24.01 10.42
N ARG A 36 11.27 23.38 11.44
CA ARG A 36 12.38 22.45 11.25
C ARG A 36 11.96 21.22 10.43
N ILE A 37 10.82 20.61 10.75
CA ILE A 37 10.32 19.43 10.03
C ILE A 37 10.07 19.77 8.56
N LEU A 38 9.48 20.94 8.28
CA LEU A 38 9.23 21.40 6.91
C LEU A 38 10.53 21.65 6.14
N ARG A 39 11.58 22.14 6.80
CA ARG A 39 12.88 22.38 6.17
C ARG A 39 13.61 21.08 5.82
N CYS A 40 13.47 20.04 6.64
CA CYS A 40 14.21 18.80 6.53
C CYS A 40 13.34 17.62 6.06
N GLU A 41 12.24 17.88 5.36
CA GLU A 41 11.19 16.90 5.03
C GLU A 41 11.69 15.67 4.25
N LYS A 42 12.82 15.80 3.53
CA LYS A 42 13.45 14.72 2.76
C LYS A 42 14.20 13.71 3.64
N ASN A 43 14.75 14.17 4.77
CA ASN A 43 15.61 13.37 5.65
C ASN A 43 14.82 12.91 6.89
N TYR A 44 14.25 11.71 6.82
CA TYR A 44 13.39 11.13 7.85
C TYR A 44 14.11 10.90 9.18
N TYR A 45 15.42 10.66 9.14
CA TYR A 45 16.25 10.54 10.34
C TYR A 45 16.33 11.88 11.08
N VAL A 46 16.57 12.98 10.35
CA VAL A 46 16.60 14.33 10.91
C VAL A 46 15.21 14.74 11.42
N VAL A 47 14.14 14.45 10.67
CA VAL A 47 12.75 14.72 11.07
C VAL A 47 12.45 14.11 12.44
N LEU A 48 12.75 12.83 12.63
CA LEU A 48 12.52 12.09 13.89
C LEU A 48 13.60 12.29 14.96
N ARG A 49 14.60 13.14 14.70
CA ARG A 49 15.78 13.36 15.57
C ARG A 49 16.45 12.02 15.96
N CYS A 50 16.57 11.12 15.01
CA CYS A 50 17.23 9.82 15.17
C CYS A 50 18.38 9.65 14.17
N ARG A 51 19.21 8.64 14.42
CA ARG A 51 20.31 8.23 13.54
C ARG A 51 19.96 6.90 12.87
N LYS A 52 20.72 6.54 11.83
CA LYS A 52 20.58 5.25 11.12
C LYS A 52 20.70 4.04 12.06
N ASP A 53 21.52 4.16 13.10
CA ASP A 53 21.80 3.14 14.12
C ASP A 53 20.85 3.17 15.32
N THR A 54 19.89 4.09 15.37
CA THR A 54 18.89 4.16 16.44
C THR A 54 17.97 2.93 16.41
N SER A 55 17.63 2.42 17.60
CA SER A 55 16.72 1.28 17.76
C SER A 55 15.28 1.65 17.39
N SER A 56 14.47 0.67 16.98
CA SER A 56 13.05 0.88 16.66
C SER A 56 12.24 1.41 17.85
N GLY A 57 12.61 1.02 19.07
CA GLY A 57 12.00 1.52 20.31
C GLY A 57 12.22 3.02 20.51
N GLU A 58 13.43 3.52 20.24
CA GLU A 58 13.75 4.94 20.34
C GLU A 58 13.08 5.76 19.23
N ILE A 59 13.05 5.24 17.99
CA ILE A 59 12.32 5.87 16.87
C ILE A 59 10.84 6.09 17.26
N LYS A 60 10.21 5.06 17.83
CA LYS A 60 8.83 5.12 18.32
C LYS A 60 8.66 6.12 19.46
N ALA A 61 9.59 6.15 20.41
CA ALA A 61 9.55 7.11 21.52
C ALA A 61 9.67 8.56 21.05
N ASN A 62 10.57 8.85 20.11
CA ASN A 62 10.74 10.19 19.54
C ASN A 62 9.52 10.61 18.73
N TYR A 63 8.96 9.69 17.92
CA TYR A 63 7.73 9.94 17.16
C TYR A 63 6.57 10.38 18.07
N TYR A 64 6.31 9.68 19.18
CA TYR A 64 5.20 10.07 20.07
C TYR A 64 5.41 11.44 20.72
N LYS A 65 6.66 11.80 21.05
CA LYS A 65 6.97 13.11 21.63
C LYS A 65 6.75 14.22 20.59
N LEU A 66 7.28 14.05 19.39
CA LEU A 66 7.11 15.01 18.29
C LEU A 66 5.64 15.14 17.88
N SER A 67 4.93 14.03 17.72
CA SER A 67 3.52 14.03 17.30
C SER A 67 2.64 14.84 18.25
N ARG A 68 2.91 14.76 19.57
CA ARG A 68 2.18 15.57 20.56
C ARG A 68 2.50 17.07 20.48
N LEU A 69 3.72 17.43 20.06
CA LEU A 69 4.16 18.82 19.91
C LEU A 69 3.59 19.44 18.64
N VAL A 70 3.62 18.72 17.52
CA VAL A 70 3.24 19.26 16.20
C VAL A 70 1.79 18.94 15.80
N HIS A 71 1.00 18.36 16.70
CA HIS A 71 -0.41 18.04 16.42
C HIS A 71 -1.19 19.31 16.08
N PRO A 72 -2.01 19.34 15.01
CA PRO A 72 -2.72 20.54 14.56
C PRO A 72 -3.72 21.11 15.60
N ASP A 73 -4.18 20.29 16.53
CA ASP A 73 -5.04 20.71 17.66
C ASP A 73 -4.27 21.44 18.78
N LYS A 74 -3.00 21.10 18.99
CA LYS A 74 -2.19 21.59 20.11
C LYS A 74 -1.21 22.69 19.70
N CYS A 75 -0.79 22.69 18.44
CA CYS A 75 0.14 23.66 17.90
C CYS A 75 -0.63 24.74 17.11
N PRO A 76 -0.56 26.03 17.48
CA PRO A 76 -1.26 27.11 16.79
C PRO A 76 -0.63 27.50 15.43
N HIS A 77 0.37 26.75 14.95
CA HIS A 77 1.06 27.06 13.70
C HIS A 77 0.22 26.65 12.46
N PRO A 78 0.06 27.51 11.44
CA PRO A 78 -0.81 27.22 10.29
C PRO A 78 -0.37 25.99 9.48
N LYS A 79 0.92 25.67 9.48
CA LYS A 79 1.51 24.50 8.78
C LYS A 79 1.71 23.27 9.68
N ALA A 80 1.10 23.23 10.87
CA ALA A 80 1.23 22.09 11.78
C ALA A 80 0.70 20.78 11.16
N ALA A 81 -0.37 20.88 10.35
CA ALA A 81 -0.93 19.73 9.62
C ALA A 81 0.10 19.11 8.66
N ASP A 82 0.80 19.93 7.88
CA ASP A 82 1.81 19.49 6.92
C ASP A 82 3.00 18.82 7.62
N ALA A 83 3.53 19.46 8.68
CA ALA A 83 4.61 18.87 9.47
C ALA A 83 4.22 17.54 10.14
N SER A 84 2.98 17.45 10.65
CA SER A 84 2.44 16.21 11.20
C SER A 84 2.32 15.11 10.14
N ALA A 85 1.91 15.45 8.92
CA ALA A 85 1.86 14.51 7.80
C ALA A 85 3.25 13.98 7.44
N ILE A 86 4.26 14.85 7.32
CA ILE A 86 5.66 14.47 7.07
C ILE A 86 6.18 13.56 8.20
N LEU A 87 5.90 13.92 9.46
CA LEU A 87 6.29 13.14 10.62
C LEU A 87 5.71 11.72 10.59
N ASN A 88 4.43 11.58 10.21
CA ASN A 88 3.77 10.29 10.06
C ASN A 88 4.39 9.45 8.94
N THR A 89 4.70 10.07 7.80
CA THR A 89 5.38 9.40 6.68
C THR A 89 6.77 8.91 7.07
N ALA A 90 7.57 9.75 7.73
CA ALA A 90 8.89 9.39 8.22
C ALA A 90 8.84 8.18 9.17
N TYR A 91 7.91 8.19 10.14
CA TYR A 91 7.72 7.07 11.05
C TYR A 91 7.21 5.81 10.34
N GLY A 92 6.26 5.93 9.40
CA GLY A 92 5.75 4.81 8.62
C GLY A 92 6.83 4.09 7.81
N THR A 93 7.80 4.83 7.28
CA THR A 93 8.95 4.28 6.54
C THR A 93 9.98 3.67 7.47
N LEU A 94 10.39 4.38 8.53
CA LEU A 94 11.47 3.94 9.42
C LEU A 94 11.06 2.86 10.44
N SER A 95 9.77 2.74 10.74
CA SER A 95 9.25 1.72 11.67
C SER A 95 9.19 0.32 11.06
N ASN A 96 9.01 0.21 9.74
CA ASN A 96 8.99 -1.06 9.03
C ASN A 96 10.40 -1.44 8.57
N ALA A 97 10.90 -2.61 8.98
CA ALA A 97 12.26 -3.03 8.68
C ALA A 97 12.57 -3.12 7.17
N ILE A 98 11.60 -3.51 6.35
CA ILE A 98 11.75 -3.62 4.88
C ILE A 98 11.86 -2.21 4.29
N LYS A 99 10.94 -1.32 4.65
CA LYS A 99 10.94 0.08 4.17
C LYS A 99 12.15 0.85 4.68
N LYS A 100 12.58 0.64 5.93
CA LYS A 100 13.81 1.20 6.48
C LYS A 100 15.02 0.78 5.64
N THR A 101 15.11 -0.49 5.26
CA THR A 101 16.22 -0.97 4.42
C THR A 101 16.22 -0.31 3.03
N ALA A 102 15.05 -0.12 2.43
CA ALA A 102 14.93 0.60 1.16
C ALA A 102 15.30 2.08 1.31
N TYR A 103 14.84 2.73 2.38
CA TYR A 103 15.20 4.10 2.73
C TYR A 103 16.70 4.27 2.98
N ASP A 104 17.32 3.31 3.66
CA ASP A 104 18.77 3.30 3.90
C ASP A 104 19.56 3.23 2.59
N ALA A 105 19.09 2.45 1.61
CA ALA A 105 19.70 2.41 0.28
C ALA A 105 19.51 3.72 -0.48
N TYR A 106 18.33 4.35 -0.36
CA TYR A 106 18.07 5.69 -0.91
C TYR A 106 19.01 6.76 -0.33
N VAL A 107 19.20 6.78 0.99
CA VAL A 107 20.10 7.73 1.67
C VAL A 107 21.56 7.52 1.26
N ASP A 108 21.96 6.27 1.00
CA ASP A 108 23.34 5.95 0.58
C ASP A 108 23.59 6.31 -0.91
N ASP A 109 22.55 6.28 -1.75
CA ASP A 109 22.61 6.56 -3.20
C ASP A 109 22.44 8.05 -3.54
N ILE A 110 21.56 8.74 -2.79
CA ILE A 110 21.19 10.13 -3.04
C ILE A 110 21.64 11.01 -1.86
N ASN A 111 22.27 12.14 -2.17
CA ASN A 111 22.54 13.16 -1.15
C ASN A 111 21.23 13.85 -0.73
N VAL A 112 20.61 13.32 0.32
CA VAL A 112 19.30 13.76 0.84
C VAL A 112 19.31 15.20 1.35
N ASP A 113 20.49 15.73 1.67
CA ASP A 113 20.68 17.10 2.15
C ASP A 113 20.78 18.11 1.00
N ALA A 114 20.85 17.65 -0.25
CA ALA A 114 20.87 18.53 -1.42
C ALA A 114 19.46 19.11 -1.72
N PRO A 115 19.36 20.43 -1.98
CA PRO A 115 18.07 21.08 -2.23
C PRO A 115 17.37 20.55 -3.49
N GLU A 116 18.11 20.13 -4.51
CA GLU A 116 17.57 19.55 -5.75
C GLU A 116 17.43 18.02 -5.73
N GLY A 117 17.60 17.37 -4.56
CA GLY A 117 17.45 15.92 -4.43
C GLY A 117 16.02 15.43 -4.66
N MET A 118 15.88 14.30 -5.38
CA MET A 118 14.62 13.56 -5.55
C MET A 118 14.02 13.18 -4.19
N SER A 119 12.70 13.22 -4.03
CA SER A 119 12.04 12.79 -2.79
C SER A 119 12.08 11.26 -2.65
N TYR A 120 12.02 10.73 -1.43
CA TYR A 120 11.93 9.28 -1.22
C TYR A 120 10.72 8.65 -1.91
N ALA A 121 9.57 9.35 -1.98
CA ALA A 121 8.39 8.84 -2.67
C ALA A 121 8.61 8.73 -4.20
N GLU A 122 9.35 9.66 -4.78
CA GLU A 122 9.73 9.66 -6.19
C GLU A 122 10.77 8.58 -6.48
N TRP A 123 11.73 8.40 -5.56
CA TRP A 123 12.71 7.32 -5.64
C TRP A 123 12.04 5.96 -5.49
N GLU A 124 11.09 5.79 -4.57
CA GLU A 124 10.33 4.55 -4.43
C GLU A 124 9.50 4.26 -5.69
N ALA A 125 8.92 5.28 -6.32
CA ALA A 125 8.21 5.11 -7.60
C ALA A 125 9.15 4.72 -8.75
N SER A 126 10.37 5.27 -8.80
CA SER A 126 11.40 4.92 -9.79
C SER A 126 11.97 3.51 -9.54
N ASN A 127 12.20 3.18 -8.26
CA ASN A 127 12.80 1.93 -7.82
C ASN A 127 11.78 0.81 -7.53
N ALA A 128 10.48 1.04 -7.73
CA ALA A 128 9.44 0.02 -7.59
C ALA A 128 9.71 -1.21 -8.49
N MET A 129 10.42 -1.03 -9.59
CA MET A 129 10.92 -2.12 -10.45
C MET A 129 12.08 -2.92 -9.84
N HIS A 130 12.87 -2.32 -8.95
CA HIS A 130 14.11 -2.88 -8.40
C HIS A 130 13.93 -3.69 -7.11
N GLN A 131 12.72 -3.75 -6.55
CA GLN A 131 12.44 -4.51 -5.32
C GLN A 131 12.53 -6.03 -5.47
N VAL A 132 12.66 -6.55 -6.69
CA VAL A 132 13.00 -7.97 -6.91
C VAL A 132 14.50 -8.14 -6.68
N ARG A 133 14.92 -8.17 -5.40
CA ARG A 133 16.26 -8.65 -5.04
C ARG A 133 16.36 -10.12 -5.44
N ILE A 134 16.88 -10.37 -6.63
CA ILE A 134 17.18 -11.70 -7.13
C ILE A 134 18.14 -12.35 -6.13
N PRO A 135 17.82 -13.53 -5.58
CA PRO A 135 18.74 -14.24 -4.71
C PRO A 135 20.11 -14.36 -5.37
N LYS A 136 21.20 -14.15 -4.63
CA LYS A 136 22.57 -14.17 -5.20
C LYS A 136 22.90 -15.47 -5.94
N TRP A 137 22.28 -16.59 -5.55
CA TRP A 137 22.43 -17.87 -6.25
C TRP A 137 21.76 -17.86 -7.64
N LEU A 138 20.64 -17.16 -7.78
CA LEU A 138 19.90 -17.06 -9.03
C LEU A 138 20.59 -16.09 -10.00
N GLU A 139 21.21 -15.01 -9.50
CA GLU A 139 22.09 -14.14 -10.31
C GLU A 139 23.29 -14.93 -10.86
N ALA A 140 23.95 -15.72 -10.01
CA ALA A 140 25.07 -16.58 -10.43
C ALA A 140 24.63 -17.63 -11.46
N PHE A 141 23.43 -18.19 -11.31
CA PHE A 141 22.86 -19.15 -12.26
C PHE A 141 22.51 -18.52 -13.61
N LEU A 142 21.86 -17.35 -13.61
CA LEU A 142 21.48 -16.61 -14.81
C LEU A 142 22.70 -16.09 -15.60
N ARG A 143 23.87 -15.99 -14.96
CA ARG A 143 25.14 -15.58 -15.59
C ARG A 143 25.84 -16.72 -16.36
N ILE A 144 25.41 -17.98 -16.20
CA ILE A 144 25.99 -19.12 -16.92
C ILE A 144 25.57 -19.04 -18.41
N PRO A 145 26.52 -19.06 -19.37
CA PRO A 145 26.18 -19.05 -20.79
C PRO A 145 25.32 -20.28 -21.12
N GLY A 146 24.13 -20.07 -21.68
CA GLY A 146 23.18 -21.13 -22.01
C GLY A 146 22.15 -21.47 -20.92
N ALA A 147 22.23 -20.89 -19.72
CA ALA A 147 21.20 -21.10 -18.67
C ALA A 147 19.80 -20.69 -19.16
N GLY A 148 19.69 -19.62 -19.94
CA GLY A 148 18.44 -19.21 -20.57
C GLY A 148 17.84 -20.28 -21.49
N LEU A 149 18.67 -21.04 -22.21
CA LEU A 149 18.21 -22.13 -23.08
C LEU A 149 17.73 -23.33 -22.27
N ILE A 150 18.40 -23.65 -21.17
CA ILE A 150 17.97 -24.71 -20.24
C ILE A 150 16.63 -24.35 -19.59
N VAL A 151 16.49 -23.11 -19.12
CA VAL A 151 15.24 -22.60 -18.55
C VAL A 151 14.12 -22.61 -19.60
N ALA A 152 14.40 -22.22 -20.85
CA ALA A 152 13.44 -22.30 -21.94
C ALA A 152 13.04 -23.75 -22.27
N LEU A 153 13.98 -24.70 -22.28
CA LEU A 153 13.71 -26.12 -22.51
C LEU A 153 12.88 -26.77 -21.40
N ILE A 154 12.90 -26.23 -20.18
CA ILE A 154 12.09 -26.71 -19.05
C ILE A 154 10.73 -26.01 -19.02
N LEU A 155 10.70 -24.69 -19.21
CA LEU A 155 9.46 -23.92 -19.16
C LEU A 155 8.55 -24.18 -20.36
N PHE A 156 9.11 -24.37 -21.56
CA PHE A 156 8.33 -24.64 -22.77
C PHE A 156 7.46 -25.91 -22.70
N PRO A 157 7.96 -27.09 -22.30
CA PRO A 157 7.09 -28.25 -22.12
C PRO A 157 6.12 -28.05 -20.95
N LEU A 158 6.51 -27.36 -19.87
CA LEU A 158 5.60 -27.07 -18.76
C LEU A 158 4.42 -26.17 -19.18
N THR A 159 4.67 -25.15 -20.01
CA THR A 159 3.60 -24.28 -20.53
C THR A 159 2.71 -25.03 -21.51
N LEU A 160 3.27 -25.91 -22.36
CA LEU A 160 2.47 -26.79 -23.22
C LEU A 160 1.59 -27.76 -22.44
N ILE A 161 2.11 -28.35 -21.37
CA ILE A 161 1.34 -29.23 -20.48
C ILE A 161 0.22 -28.43 -19.79
N MET A 162 0.50 -27.24 -19.28
CA MET A 162 -0.52 -26.38 -18.68
C MET A 162 -1.61 -26.00 -19.68
N LEU A 163 -1.23 -25.63 -20.91
CA LEU A 163 -2.16 -25.30 -21.99
C LEU A 163 -3.01 -26.53 -22.38
N ALA A 164 -2.41 -27.70 -22.47
CA ALA A 164 -3.13 -28.94 -22.77
C ALA A 164 -4.14 -29.30 -21.67
N LEU A 165 -3.77 -29.15 -20.40
CA LEU A 165 -4.68 -29.35 -19.26
C LEU A 165 -5.85 -28.36 -19.28
N LEU A 166 -5.58 -27.09 -19.59
CA LEU A 166 -6.64 -26.08 -19.76
C LEU A 166 -7.57 -26.40 -20.93
N LEU A 167 -7.02 -26.92 -22.04
CA LEU A 167 -7.80 -27.32 -23.22
C LEU A 167 -8.66 -28.54 -22.90
N VAL A 168 -8.13 -29.55 -22.21
CA VAL A 168 -8.90 -30.71 -21.73
C VAL A 168 -10.02 -30.27 -20.79
N LEU A 169 -9.72 -29.39 -19.82
CA LEU A 169 -10.73 -28.84 -18.93
C LEU A 169 -11.80 -28.08 -19.70
N ALA A 170 -11.42 -27.26 -20.68
CA ALA A 170 -12.37 -26.54 -21.54
C ALA A 170 -13.24 -27.51 -22.34
N ILE A 171 -12.69 -28.56 -22.95
CA ILE A 171 -13.45 -29.59 -23.66
C ILE A 171 -14.43 -30.31 -22.75
N LEU A 172 -14.08 -30.55 -21.49
CA LEU A 172 -14.98 -31.16 -20.51
C LEU A 172 -16.06 -30.18 -20.02
N CYS A 173 -15.71 -28.90 -19.82
CA CYS A 173 -16.62 -27.88 -19.32
C CYS A 173 -17.58 -27.32 -20.39
N ILE A 174 -17.18 -27.27 -21.66
CA ILE A 174 -18.02 -26.79 -22.78
C ILE A 174 -19.34 -27.58 -22.92
N PRO A 175 -19.36 -28.92 -22.97
CA PRO A 175 -20.59 -29.68 -23.07
C PRO A 175 -21.40 -29.60 -21.78
N ILE A 176 -20.76 -29.56 -20.60
CA ILE A 176 -21.46 -29.37 -19.33
C ILE A 176 -22.15 -28.00 -19.30
N ASN A 177 -21.47 -26.92 -19.67
CA ASN A 177 -22.04 -25.57 -19.73
C ASN A 177 -23.10 -25.44 -20.83
N TYR A 178 -22.88 -26.06 -21.99
CA TYR A 178 -23.86 -26.10 -23.07
C TYR A 178 -25.11 -26.85 -22.65
N VAL A 179 -24.97 -28.02 -22.01
CA VAL A 179 -26.07 -28.80 -21.45
C VAL A 179 -26.75 -28.06 -20.31
N CYS A 180 -26.03 -27.38 -19.41
CA CYS A 180 -26.62 -26.53 -18.37
C CYS A 180 -27.39 -25.33 -18.95
N ARG A 181 -26.94 -24.76 -20.08
CA ARG A 181 -27.66 -23.71 -20.81
C ARG A 181 -28.87 -24.24 -21.58
N CYS A 182 -28.80 -25.46 -22.12
CA CYS A 182 -29.89 -26.13 -22.84
C CYS A 182 -30.94 -26.74 -21.91
N LEU A 183 -30.57 -27.21 -20.72
CA LEU A 183 -31.46 -27.76 -19.69
C LEU A 183 -32.20 -26.69 -18.87
N GLY A 184 -32.09 -25.42 -19.26
CA GLY A 184 -33.15 -24.44 -19.04
C GLY A 184 -33.53 -24.19 -17.58
N CYS A 185 -32.90 -23.20 -16.98
CA CYS A 185 -33.66 -22.23 -16.19
C CYS A 185 -33.60 -20.90 -16.94
N ALA A 186 -34.23 -20.84 -18.12
CA ALA A 186 -34.66 -19.55 -18.63
C ALA A 186 -35.70 -19.04 -17.62
N PRO A 187 -35.48 -17.91 -16.93
CA PRO A 187 -36.48 -17.36 -16.04
C PRO A 187 -37.76 -17.11 -16.86
N PRO A 188 -38.94 -17.45 -16.32
CA PRO A 188 -40.19 -17.26 -17.04
C PRO A 188 -40.32 -15.78 -17.45
N PRO A 189 -40.84 -15.49 -18.66
CA PRO A 189 -41.00 -14.12 -19.09
C PRO A 189 -41.88 -13.38 -18.08
N PRO A 190 -41.54 -12.12 -17.74
CA PRO A 190 -42.32 -11.34 -16.80
C PRO A 190 -43.75 -11.17 -17.31
N PRO A 191 -44.76 -11.13 -16.41
CA PRO A 191 -46.15 -10.98 -16.80
C PRO A 191 -46.34 -9.67 -17.61
N PRO A 192 -47.25 -9.69 -18.61
CA PRO A 192 -47.50 -8.51 -19.44
C PRO A 192 -48.02 -7.38 -18.56
N GLY A 193 -47.24 -6.30 -18.46
CA GLY A 193 -47.50 -5.16 -17.58
C GLY A 193 -46.33 -4.76 -16.67
N ALA A 194 -45.25 -5.54 -16.60
CA ALA A 194 -43.99 -5.13 -15.98
C ALA A 194 -43.18 -4.22 -16.92
N GLY A 195 -43.75 -3.07 -17.26
CA GLY A 195 -43.03 -1.98 -17.91
C GLY A 195 -42.03 -1.34 -16.93
N ASP A 196 -40.80 -1.24 -17.40
CA ASP A 196 -39.88 -0.11 -17.23
C ASP A 196 -39.11 0.11 -15.92
N ASP A 197 -39.47 -0.48 -14.77
CA ASP A 197 -38.80 -0.11 -13.50
C ASP A 197 -37.59 -0.99 -13.09
N ALA A 198 -37.34 -2.13 -13.75
CA ALA A 198 -36.32 -3.09 -13.29
C ALA A 198 -34.88 -2.79 -13.75
N THR A 199 -34.67 -1.83 -14.66
CA THR A 199 -33.36 -1.62 -15.29
C THR A 199 -32.52 -0.54 -14.60
N GLN A 200 -33.02 0.16 -13.57
CA GLN A 200 -32.29 1.27 -12.94
C GLN A 200 -31.88 1.08 -11.47
N GLY A 201 -32.16 -0.06 -10.82
CA GLY A 201 -31.98 -0.19 -9.37
C GLY A 201 -30.82 -1.06 -8.83
N HIS A 202 -30.07 -1.81 -9.65
CA HIS A 202 -29.14 -2.84 -9.12
C HIS A 202 -27.75 -2.84 -9.75
N ALA A 203 -27.19 -1.65 -10.02
CA ALA A 203 -25.75 -1.50 -10.20
C ALA A 203 -25.09 -1.22 -8.85
N GLY A 204 -24.88 -2.25 -8.02
CA GLY A 204 -24.09 -2.07 -6.79
C GLY A 204 -24.26 -3.08 -5.65
N MET A 205 -25.22 -4.02 -5.72
CA MET A 205 -25.34 -5.04 -4.67
C MET A 205 -24.34 -6.17 -4.88
N SER A 206 -23.61 -6.48 -3.81
CA SER A 206 -22.72 -7.64 -3.78
C SER A 206 -23.56 -8.93 -3.90
N ALA A 207 -22.96 -10.00 -4.43
CA ALA A 207 -23.65 -11.28 -4.65
C ALA A 207 -24.28 -11.86 -3.37
N GLU A 208 -23.75 -11.49 -2.20
CA GLU A 208 -24.24 -11.92 -0.89
C GLU A 208 -25.56 -11.23 -0.51
N GLU A 209 -25.72 -9.93 -0.83
CA GLU A 209 -26.95 -9.18 -0.57
C GLU A 209 -28.10 -9.63 -1.50
N ALA A 210 -27.78 -9.94 -2.75
CA ALA A 210 -28.74 -10.51 -3.68
C ALA A 210 -29.24 -11.90 -3.21
N ALA A 211 -28.35 -12.72 -2.65
CA ALA A 211 -28.70 -14.01 -2.07
C ALA A 211 -29.55 -13.88 -0.80
N ALA A 212 -29.23 -12.91 0.08
CA ALA A 212 -29.99 -12.64 1.29
C ALA A 212 -31.43 -12.16 0.99
N PHE A 213 -31.60 -11.31 -0.02
CA PHE A 213 -32.92 -10.84 -0.44
C PHE A 213 -33.78 -11.96 -1.05
N ALA A 214 -33.17 -12.85 -1.84
CA ALA A 214 -33.84 -14.02 -2.38
C ALA A 214 -34.27 -15.02 -1.29
N ALA A 215 -33.41 -15.23 -0.26
CA ALA A 215 -33.72 -16.08 0.88
C ALA A 215 -34.89 -15.53 1.72
N ALA A 216 -34.94 -14.22 1.95
CA ALA A 216 -36.02 -13.56 2.69
C ALA A 216 -37.38 -13.69 1.98
N ARG A 217 -37.39 -13.61 0.65
CA ARG A 217 -38.62 -13.76 -0.17
C ARG A 217 -39.21 -15.16 -0.06
N ASN A 218 -38.36 -16.19 -0.07
CA ASN A 218 -38.79 -17.58 0.08
C ASN A 218 -39.26 -17.92 1.51
N ALA A 219 -38.75 -17.23 2.53
CA ALA A 219 -39.21 -17.39 3.91
C ALA A 219 -40.62 -16.82 4.14
N GLY A 220 -40.99 -15.73 3.45
CA GLY A 220 -42.33 -15.14 3.52
C GLY A 220 -43.44 -16.04 2.97
N ALA A 221 -43.14 -16.80 1.91
CA ALA A 221 -44.11 -17.71 1.28
C ALA A 221 -44.52 -18.91 2.16
N ARG A 222 -43.72 -19.29 3.17
CA ARG A 222 -44.04 -20.39 4.10
C ARG A 222 -44.89 -19.99 5.31
N ARG A 223 -45.18 -18.70 5.52
CA ARG A 223 -45.92 -18.17 6.69
C ARG A 223 -47.38 -17.80 6.39
N ALA A 224 -48.01 -18.39 5.37
CA ALA A 224 -49.45 -18.24 5.18
C ALA A 224 -50.19 -18.95 6.34
N PRO A 225 -51.08 -18.28 7.11
CA PRO A 225 -51.78 -18.89 8.23
C PRO A 225 -52.83 -19.92 7.76
N PRO A 226 -53.11 -20.97 8.55
CA PRO A 226 -54.06 -22.01 8.16
C PRO A 226 -55.50 -21.46 8.12
N GLN A 227 -56.23 -21.76 7.04
CA GLN A 227 -57.65 -21.42 6.92
C GLN A 227 -58.47 -22.19 7.97
N GLN A 228 -59.27 -21.48 8.76
CA GLN A 228 -60.25 -22.08 9.68
C GLN A 228 -61.45 -22.62 8.90
N PRO A 229 -62.00 -23.81 9.26
CA PRO A 229 -63.16 -24.37 8.59
C PRO A 229 -64.46 -23.63 8.95
N PRO A 230 -65.46 -23.61 8.04
CA PRO A 230 -66.66 -22.79 8.21
C PRO A 230 -67.61 -23.33 9.29
N MET A 231 -68.08 -22.45 10.17
CA MET A 231 -69.20 -22.69 11.10
C MET A 231 -70.50 -22.92 10.32
N GLN A 232 -71.19 -24.02 10.63
CA GLN A 232 -72.55 -24.30 10.19
C GLN A 232 -73.54 -23.47 11.02
N ALA A 233 -74.52 -22.86 10.36
CA ALA A 233 -75.71 -22.24 10.96
C ALA A 233 -76.88 -23.22 10.94
#